data_AF-A0A915MRF3-F1
#
_entry.id   AF-A0A915MRF3-F1
#
_cell.length_a   1.000
_cell.length_b   1.000
_cell.length_c   1.000
_cell.angle_alpha   90.00
_cell.angle_beta   90.00
_cell.angle_gamma   90.00
#
_symmetry.space_group_name_H-M   'P 1'
#
loop_
_entity.id
_entity.type
_entity.pdbx_description
1 polymer ?
#
loop_
_entity_poly.entity_id
_entity_poly.type
_entity_poly.pdbx_seq_one_letter_code
_entity_poly.pdbx_strand_id
1 'polypeptide(L)'
;MDAFLGEAVALNFITRGIDSERREIELGDEQEQLLECTENILTWLERIMRYVKNVLNGKEENPNPEVGRKLMEIVELANTQLPSARLESLSKHSLRDYLMVSLLANLAKTQLSIQEKLVTGQ
;
A
#
# COMPACT_ATOMS: atom_id res chain seq x y z
N MET A 1 1.03 7.02 24.44
CA MET A 1 0.01 7.97 23.98
C MET A 1 -0.42 7.47 22.62
N ASP A 2 -1.57 6.80 22.54
CA ASP A 2 -2.12 6.30 21.28
C ASP A 2 -2.60 7.50 20.46
N ALA A 3 -1.80 7.93 19.49
CA ALA A 3 -2.25 8.88 18.49
C ALA A 3 -3.40 8.25 17.70
N PHE A 4 -4.47 8.99 17.46
CA PHE A 4 -5.56 8.50 16.61
C PHE A 4 -5.01 8.22 15.21
N LEU A 5 -5.55 7.21 14.51
CA LEU A 5 -5.03 6.77 13.20
C LEU A 5 -4.91 7.94 12.20
N GLY A 6 -5.89 8.85 12.20
CA GLY A 6 -5.85 10.05 11.36
C GLY A 6 -4.76 11.05 11.77
N GLU A 7 -4.50 11.21 13.07
CA GLU A 7 -3.43 12.08 13.57
C GLU A 7 -2.05 11.50 13.24
N ALA A 8 -1.88 10.17 13.33
CA ALA A 8 -0.64 9.51 12.97
C ALA A 8 -0.31 9.68 11.48
N VAL A 9 -1.31 9.55 10.60
CA VAL A 9 -1.15 9.80 9.16
C VAL A 9 -0.84 11.27 8.91
N ALA A 10 -1.60 12.20 9.50
CA ALA A 10 -1.36 13.62 9.35
C ALA A 10 0.05 14.04 9.85
N LEU A 11 0.48 13.50 10.98
CA LEU A 11 1.80 13.74 11.54
C LEU A 11 2.90 13.17 10.64
N ASN A 12 2.70 11.98 10.06
CA ASN A 12 3.63 11.41 9.08
C ASN A 12 3.81 12.34 7.89
N PHE A 13 2.71 12.85 7.32
CA PHE A 13 2.77 13.87 6.27
C PHE A 13 3.54 15.09 6.75
N ILE A 14 3.14 15.75 7.84
CA ILE A 14 3.81 16.97 8.35
C ILE A 14 5.31 16.74 8.58
N THR A 15 5.70 15.57 9.08
CA THR A 15 7.12 15.23 9.34
C THR A 15 7.93 15.20 8.04
N ARG A 16 7.37 14.69 6.94
CA ARG A 16 8.04 14.70 5.61
C ARG A 16 8.34 16.11 5.12
N GLY A 17 7.55 17.10 5.52
CA GLY A 17 7.77 18.50 5.18
C GLY A 17 8.94 19.12 5.94
N ILE A 18 9.35 18.56 7.07
CA ILE A 18 10.52 19.04 7.82
C ILE A 18 11.81 18.77 7.01
N ASP A 19 11.84 17.67 6.25
CA ASP A 19 12.98 17.29 5.41
C ASP A 19 13.03 18.06 4.07
N SER A 20 11.98 18.80 3.72
CA SER A 20 11.92 19.63 2.51
C SER A 20 12.59 20.99 2.75
N GLU A 21 13.48 21.43 1.85
CA GLU A 21 14.17 22.72 1.95
C GLU A 21 13.22 23.92 2.05
N ARG A 22 12.04 23.81 1.44
CA ARG A 22 10.99 24.86 1.46
C ARG A 22 9.95 24.67 2.56
N ARG A 23 10.01 23.56 3.31
CA ARG A 23 9.00 23.15 4.29
C ARG A 23 7.58 23.09 3.73
N GLU A 24 7.48 22.75 2.46
CA GLU A 24 6.22 22.56 1.76
C GLU A 24 6.09 21.09 1.37
N ILE A 25 4.85 20.60 1.39
CA ILE A 25 4.48 19.24 1.00
C ILE A 25 3.31 19.38 0.03
N GLU A 26 3.49 18.90 -1.19
CA GLU A 26 2.36 18.67 -2.08
C GLU A 26 1.67 17.38 -1.65
N LEU A 27 0.34 17.43 -1.56
CA LEU A 27 -0.45 16.22 -1.38
C LEU A 27 -0.34 15.44 -2.70
N GLY A 28 0.64 14.54 -2.75
CA GLY A 28 0.92 13.71 -3.92
C GLY A 28 -0.26 12.78 -4.25
N ASP A 29 -0.26 12.26 -5.47
CA ASP A 29 -1.29 11.33 -5.93
C ASP A 29 -1.33 10.08 -5.04
N GLU A 30 -2.53 9.54 -4.80
CA GLU A 30 -2.71 8.33 -3.99
C GLU A 30 -1.89 7.15 -4.55
N GLN A 31 -1.70 7.13 -5.87
CA GLN A 31 -0.88 6.14 -6.56
C GLN A 31 0.61 6.28 -6.23
N GLU A 32 1.10 7.51 -6.11
CA GLU A 32 2.51 7.79 -5.76
C GLU A 32 2.79 7.36 -4.32
N GLN A 33 1.85 7.63 -3.40
CA GLN A 33 1.95 7.18 -2.01
C GLN A 33 1.94 5.65 -1.91
N LEU A 34 1.11 4.97 -2.70
CA LEU A 34 1.09 3.50 -2.76
C LEU A 34 2.41 2.93 -3.28
N LEU A 35 3.00 3.58 -4.29
CA LEU A 35 4.29 3.18 -4.86
C LEU A 35 5.40 3.32 -3.81
N GLU A 36 5.49 4.45 -3.12
CA GLU A 36 6.44 4.70 -2.03
C GLU A 36 6.28 3.65 -0.89
N CYS A 37 5.05 3.33 -0.52
CA CYS A 37 4.78 2.29 0.48
C CYS A 37 5.29 0.92 0.02
N THR A 38 5.10 0.60 -1.26
CA THR A 38 5.53 -0.68 -1.84
C THR A 38 7.06 -0.78 -1.91
N GLU A 39 7.74 0.29 -2.30
CA GLU A 39 9.21 0.37 -2.28
C GLU A 39 9.79 0.24 -0.88
N ASN A 40 9.14 0.86 0.11
CA ASN A 40 9.50 0.71 1.51
C ASN A 40 9.39 -0.75 1.96
N ILE A 41 8.27 -1.42 1.66
CA ILE A 41 8.08 -2.85 1.99
C ILE A 41 9.17 -3.71 1.33
N LEU A 42 9.48 -3.45 0.06
CA LEU A 42 10.53 -4.18 -0.68
C LEU A 42 11.90 -3.99 0.00
N THR A 43 12.24 -2.76 0.38
CA THR A 43 13.47 -2.44 1.12
C THR A 43 13.55 -3.20 2.45
N TRP A 44 12.44 -3.28 3.20
CA TRP A 44 12.38 -4.04 4.44
C TRP A 44 12.58 -5.54 4.20
N LEU A 45 11.96 -6.10 3.17
CA LEU A 45 12.14 -7.51 2.79
C LEU A 45 13.59 -7.82 2.38
N GLU A 46 14.23 -6.94 1.64
CA GLU A 46 15.65 -7.08 1.29
C GLU A 46 16.56 -7.08 2.53
N ARG A 47 16.29 -6.19 3.50
CA ARG A 47 17.01 -6.14 4.77
C ARG A 47 16.82 -7.43 5.57
N ILE A 48 15.59 -7.93 5.66
CA ILE A 48 15.28 -9.21 6.32
C ILE A 48 16.01 -10.36 5.63
N MET A 49 15.96 -10.43 4.30
CA MET A 49 16.64 -11.47 3.54
C MET A 49 18.16 -11.45 3.77
N ARG A 50 18.76 -10.25 3.82
CA ARG A 50 20.18 -10.08 4.14
C ARG A 50 20.50 -10.57 5.56
N TYR A 51 19.67 -10.21 6.53
CA TYR A 51 19.81 -10.67 7.91
C TYR A 51 19.74 -12.20 8.01
N VAL A 52 18.72 -12.83 7.41
CA VAL A 52 18.58 -14.30 7.39
C VAL A 52 19.79 -14.97 6.74
N LYS A 53 20.29 -14.43 5.61
CA LYS A 53 21.52 -14.94 4.98
C LYS A 53 22.74 -14.82 5.89
N ASN A 54 22.88 -13.74 6.65
CA ASN A 54 24.00 -13.57 7.58
C ASN A 54 23.92 -14.54 8.76
N VAL A 55 22.73 -14.75 9.32
CA VAL A 55 22.49 -15.73 10.40
C VAL A 55 22.80 -17.15 9.91
N LEU A 56 22.31 -17.55 8.73
CA LEU A 56 22.54 -18.88 8.17
C LEU A 56 24.02 -19.14 7.84
N ASN A 57 24.76 -18.09 7.44
CA ASN A 57 26.20 -18.19 7.15
C ASN A 57 27.08 -18.09 8.40
N GLY A 58 26.50 -17.99 9.60
CA GLY A 58 27.24 -17.82 10.85
C GLY A 58 28.03 -16.50 10.93
N LYS A 59 27.67 -15.50 10.12
CA LYS A 59 28.29 -14.17 10.10
C LYS A 59 27.69 -13.20 11.13
N GLU A 60 26.58 -13.59 11.73
CA GLU A 60 25.91 -12.82 12.78
C GLU A 60 26.40 -13.30 14.15
N GLU A 61 27.09 -12.45 14.90
CA GLU A 61 27.72 -12.83 16.19
C GLU A 61 26.69 -13.12 17.30
N ASN A 62 25.48 -12.53 17.24
CA ASN A 62 24.41 -12.76 18.22
C ASN A 62 23.02 -12.72 17.57
N PRO A 63 22.58 -13.80 16.89
CA PRO A 63 21.26 -13.84 16.27
C PRO A 63 20.15 -13.81 17.34
N ASN A 64 19.20 -12.88 17.20
CA ASN A 64 18.07 -12.78 18.13
C ASN A 64 16.98 -13.82 17.78
N PRO A 65 16.66 -14.77 18.70
CA PRO A 65 15.64 -15.80 18.45
C PRO A 65 14.22 -15.25 18.33
N GLU A 66 13.91 -14.09 18.91
CA GLU A 66 12.58 -13.45 18.78
C GLU A 66 12.31 -13.00 17.35
N VAL A 67 13.34 -12.51 16.65
CA VAL A 67 13.23 -12.10 15.24
C VAL A 67 12.90 -13.32 14.38
N GLY A 68 13.56 -14.46 14.63
CA GLY A 68 13.27 -15.71 13.93
C GLY A 68 11.82 -16.18 14.12
N ARG A 69 11.28 -16.09 15.33
CA ARG A 69 9.87 -16.42 15.62
C ARG A 69 8.89 -15.51 14.89
N LYS A 70 9.10 -14.19 14.95
CA LYS A 70 8.25 -13.22 14.22
C LYS A 70 8.29 -13.43 12.72
N LEU A 71 9.45 -13.76 12.15
CA LEU A 71 9.57 -14.08 10.72
C LEU A 71 8.80 -15.35 10.37
N MET A 72 8.83 -16.37 11.22
CA MET A 72 8.05 -17.59 11.04
C MET A 72 6.54 -17.32 11.05
N GLU A 73 6.06 -16.52 12.00
CA GLU A 73 4.65 -16.08 12.06
C GLU A 73 4.21 -15.35 10.78
N ILE A 74 5.06 -14.48 10.23
CA ILE A 74 4.78 -13.77 8.96
C ILE A 74 4.63 -14.75 7.80
N VAL A 75 5.53 -15.74 7.69
CA VAL A 75 5.50 -16.75 6.61
C VAL A 75 4.28 -17.67 6.75
N GLU A 76 3.95 -18.09 7.97
CA GLU A 76 2.76 -18.92 8.24
C GLU A 76 1.47 -18.18 7.89
N LEU A 77 1.36 -16.89 8.24
CA LEU A 77 0.23 -16.06 7.87
C LEU A 77 0.10 -15.91 6.36
N ALA A 78 1.21 -15.66 5.66
CA ALA A 78 1.20 -15.54 4.19
C ALA A 78 0.71 -16.84 3.52
N ASN A 79 1.21 -18.00 3.97
CA ASN A 79 0.84 -19.30 3.42
C ASN A 79 -0.63 -19.67 3.66
N THR A 80 -1.19 -19.30 4.81
CA THR A 80 -2.58 -19.61 5.17
C THR A 80 -3.58 -18.69 4.46
N GLN A 81 -3.24 -17.41 4.29
CA GLN A 81 -4.14 -16.40 3.73
C GLN A 81 -4.13 -16.36 2.19
N LEU A 82 -3.02 -16.74 1.54
CA LEU A 82 -2.85 -16.59 0.09
C LEU A 82 -2.55 -17.91 -0.65
N PRO A 83 -3.50 -18.86 -0.72
CA PRO A 83 -3.38 -19.97 -1.66
C PRO A 83 -3.36 -19.43 -3.10
N SER A 84 -2.41 -19.89 -3.92
CA SER A 84 -2.18 -19.39 -5.29
C SER A 84 -3.44 -19.34 -6.17
N ALA A 85 -4.27 -20.40 -6.12
CA ALA A 85 -5.54 -20.45 -6.85
C ALA A 85 -6.58 -19.41 -6.37
N ARG A 86 -6.53 -19.04 -5.08
CA ARG A 86 -7.42 -18.05 -4.48
C ARG A 86 -6.98 -16.62 -4.82
N LEU A 87 -5.68 -16.40 -4.95
CA LEU A 87 -5.10 -15.12 -5.36
C LEU A 87 -5.49 -14.76 -6.80
N GLU A 88 -5.34 -15.70 -7.74
CA GLU A 88 -5.71 -15.45 -9.15
C GLU A 88 -7.21 -15.16 -9.32
N SER A 89 -8.05 -15.96 -8.66
CA SER A 89 -9.50 -15.73 -8.68
C SER A 89 -9.87 -14.40 -8.03
N LEU A 90 -9.30 -14.07 -6.87
CA LEU A 90 -9.54 -12.79 -6.18
C LEU A 90 -9.10 -11.60 -7.04
N SER A 91 -7.93 -11.67 -7.67
CA SER A 91 -7.43 -10.62 -8.58
C SER A 91 -8.35 -10.43 -9.79
N LYS A 92 -8.78 -11.52 -10.42
CA LYS A 92 -9.70 -11.46 -11.57
C LYS A 92 -11.07 -10.91 -11.21
N HIS A 93 -11.60 -11.25 -10.04
CA HIS A 93 -12.90 -10.76 -9.57
C HIS A 93 -12.81 -9.28 -9.18
N SER A 94 -11.84 -8.91 -8.34
CA SER A 94 -11.64 -7.53 -7.92
C SER A 94 -11.39 -6.58 -9.11
N LEU A 95 -10.59 -6.98 -10.09
CA LEU A 95 -10.34 -6.19 -11.30
C LEU A 95 -11.63 -5.99 -12.12
N ARG A 96 -12.45 -7.05 -12.25
CA ARG A 96 -13.74 -6.95 -12.95
C ARG A 96 -14.70 -6.01 -12.22
N ASP A 97 -14.81 -6.14 -10.91
CA ASP A 97 -15.71 -5.33 -10.10
C ASP A 97 -15.28 -3.85 -10.14
N TYR A 98 -13.97 -3.58 -10.06
CA TYR A 98 -13.43 -2.23 -10.21
C TYR A 98 -13.71 -1.63 -11.60
N LEU A 99 -13.49 -2.40 -12.67
CA LEU A 99 -13.80 -1.95 -14.03
C LEU A 99 -15.29 -1.67 -14.21
N MET A 100 -16.16 -2.51 -13.63
CA MET A 100 -17.60 -2.31 -13.68
C MET A 100 -18.02 -1.02 -12.95
N VAL A 101 -17.50 -0.79 -11.74
CA VAL A 101 -17.79 0.43 -10.97
C VAL A 101 -17.27 1.67 -11.70
N SER A 102 -16.06 1.63 -12.25
CA SER A 102 -15.47 2.73 -13.02
C SER A 102 -16.31 3.05 -14.26
N LEU A 103 -16.75 2.01 -14.99
CA LEU A 103 -17.63 2.18 -16.15
C LEU A 103 -18.97 2.81 -15.76
N LEU A 104 -19.62 2.31 -14.71
CA LEU A 104 -20.89 2.84 -14.21
C LEU A 104 -20.75 4.30 -13.76
N ALA A 105 -19.66 4.65 -13.07
CA ALA A 105 -19.38 6.02 -12.66
C ALA A 105 -19.19 6.94 -13.87
N ASN A 106 -18.46 6.49 -14.90
CA ASN A 106 -18.26 7.25 -16.13
C ASN A 106 -19.56 7.40 -16.94
N LEU A 107 -20.40 6.37 -16.97
CA LEU A 107 -21.71 6.43 -17.59
C LEU A 107 -22.60 7.44 -16.86
N ALA A 108 -22.65 7.40 -15.53
CA ALA A 108 -23.40 8.36 -14.73
C ALA A 108 -22.91 9.80 -14.95
N LYS A 109 -21.58 10.04 -14.97
CA LYS A 109 -21.00 11.34 -15.31
C LYS A 109 -21.39 11.82 -16.70
N THR A 110 -21.36 10.93 -17.69
CA THR A 110 -21.75 11.25 -19.07
C THR A 110 -23.23 11.61 -19.13
N GLN A 111 -24.08 10.85 -18.44
CA GLN A 111 -25.51 11.10 -18.40
C GLN A 111 -25.85 12.43 -17.71
N LEU A 112 -25.17 12.76 -16.60
CA LEU A 112 -25.27 14.08 -15.96
C LEU A 112 -24.83 15.20 -16.92
N SER A 113 -23.72 15.04 -17.62
CA SER A 113 -23.24 16.05 -18.58
C SER A 113 -24.20 16.26 -19.76
N ILE A 114 -24.81 15.18 -20.28
CA ILE A 114 -25.84 15.27 -21.31
C ILE A 114 -27.08 15.98 -20.77
N GLN A 115 -27.53 15.63 -19.55
CA GLN A 115 -28.66 16.28 -18.91
C GLN A 115 -28.42 17.77 -18.69
N GLU A 116 -27.24 18.14 -18.17
CA GLU A 116 -26.85 19.55 -18.01
C GLU A 116 -26.93 20.29 -19.35
N LYS A 117 -26.34 19.74 -20.43
CA LYS A 117 -26.40 20.36 -21.76
C LYS A 117 -27.84 20.53 -22.27
N LEU A 118 -28.69 19.52 -22.11
CA LEU A 118 -30.10 19.58 -22.50
C LEU A 118 -30.89 20.62 -21.68
N VAL A 119 -30.58 20.78 -20.39
CA VAL A 119 -31.25 21.73 -19.48
C VAL A 119 -30.74 23.15 -19.68
N THR A 120 -29.44 23.34 -19.91
CA THR A 120 -28.83 24.67 -20.10
C THR A 120 -29.03 25.26 -21.49
N GLY A 121 -29.60 24.52 -22.45
CA GLY A 121 -30.10 25.06 -23.70
C GLY A 121 -29.10 25.92 -24.49
N GLN A 122 -27.99 25.31 -24.93
CA GLN A 122 -27.35 25.61 -26.21
C GLN A 122 -27.42 24.38 -27.11
#